data_AF-A0A1H3JZB1-F1
#
_entry.id   AF-A0A1H3JZB1-F1
#
_cell.length_a   1.000
_cell.length_b   1.000
_cell.length_c   1.000
_cell.angle_alpha   90.00
_cell.angle_beta   90.00
_cell.angle_gamma   90.00
#
_symmetry.space_group_name_H-M   'P 1'
#
loop_
_entity.id
_entity.type
_entity.pdbx_description
1 polymer ?
#
loop_
_entity_poly.entity_id
_entity_poly.type
_entity_poly.pdbx_seq_one_letter_code
_entity_poly.pdbx_strand_id
1 'polypeptide(L)'
;MRRDPLLGLQALTAMATGWPTYCARCRRWATALIEAGYPGTGHYRAETACARHEAAAHRWASRIGPTRCTPTGTTQPVLFEIPEVTR
;
A
#
# COMPACT_ATOMS: atom_id res chain seq x y z
N MET A 1 28.88 2.10 3.73
CA MET A 1 27.58 2.45 3.11
C MET A 1 26.52 2.30 4.19
N ARG A 2 25.92 3.41 4.63
CA ARG A 2 24.98 3.44 5.75
C ARG A 2 23.60 3.00 5.24
N ARG A 3 22.96 2.12 6.01
CA ARG A 3 21.61 1.59 5.77
C ARG A 3 20.62 2.73 5.96
N ASP A 4 19.77 3.00 4.98
CA ASP A 4 18.54 3.79 5.20
C ASP A 4 17.36 2.82 5.33
N PRO A 5 17.06 2.33 6.55
CA PRO A 5 15.87 1.51 6.82
C PRO A 5 14.54 2.26 6.63
N LEU A 6 14.60 3.56 6.30
CA LEU A 6 13.47 4.46 6.25
C LEU A 6 12.53 4.23 5.06
N LEU A 7 13.00 3.68 3.94
CA LEU A 7 12.13 3.43 2.78
C LEU A 7 11.14 2.27 2.99
N GLY A 8 11.55 1.20 3.68
CA GLY A 8 10.64 0.12 4.09
C GLY A 8 9.72 0.56 5.24
N LEU A 9 10.21 1.44 6.11
CA LEU A 9 9.42 2.01 7.21
C LEU A 9 8.37 3.00 6.69
N GLN A 10 8.63 3.75 5.62
CA GLN A 10 7.73 4.75 5.03
C GLN A 10 6.46 4.14 4.42
N ALA A 11 6.57 3.00 3.73
CA ALA A 11 5.40 2.29 3.19
C ALA A 11 4.51 1.74 4.32
N LEU A 12 5.11 1.22 5.39
CA LEU A 12 4.41 0.81 6.61
C LEU A 12 3.84 1.99 7.41
N THR A 13 4.49 3.15 7.43
CA THR A 13 3.98 4.34 8.12
C THR A 13 2.83 5.00 7.35
N ALA A 14 2.81 5.00 6.02
CA ALA A 14 1.62 5.43 5.27
C ALA A 14 0.36 4.63 5.67
N MET A 15 0.54 3.35 6.01
CA MET A 15 -0.52 2.49 6.52
C MET A 15 -0.87 2.74 8.00
N ALA A 16 0.12 3.11 8.80
CA ALA A 16 -0.05 3.42 10.23
C ALA A 16 -0.50 4.87 10.50
N THR A 17 -0.45 5.76 9.51
CA THR A 17 -0.70 7.21 9.68
C THR A 17 -2.16 7.62 9.51
N GLY A 18 -3.07 6.66 9.33
CA GLY A 18 -4.50 7.00 9.26
C GLY A 18 -4.88 7.78 8.00
N TRP A 19 -4.16 7.61 6.88
CA TRP A 19 -4.54 8.18 5.59
C TRP A 19 -5.19 7.14 4.68
N PRO A 20 -6.26 7.51 3.94
CA PRO A 20 -6.92 6.58 3.06
C PRO A 20 -5.99 6.17 1.92
N THR A 21 -5.89 4.86 1.71
CA THR A 21 -5.03 4.26 0.69
C THR A 21 -5.85 3.83 -0.52
N TYR A 22 -5.46 4.27 -1.71
CA TYR A 22 -6.17 4.01 -2.96
C TYR A 22 -5.35 3.11 -3.89
N CYS A 23 -6.04 2.28 -4.66
CA CYS A 23 -5.47 1.45 -5.69
C CYS A 23 -4.79 2.33 -6.74
N ALA A 24 -3.53 2.01 -7.06
CA ALA A 24 -2.73 2.72 -8.06
C ALA A 24 -3.36 2.69 -9.46
N ARG A 25 -4.21 1.70 -9.75
CA ARG A 25 -4.75 1.45 -11.10
C ARG A 25 -6.13 2.06 -11.35
N CYS A 26 -7.03 2.00 -10.37
CA CYS A 26 -8.42 2.45 -10.55
C CYS A 26 -8.88 3.46 -9.51
N ARG A 27 -8.01 3.89 -8.60
CA ARG A 27 -8.30 4.89 -7.56
C ARG A 27 -9.43 4.53 -6.59
N ARG A 28 -9.98 3.31 -6.66
CA ARG A 28 -10.83 2.72 -5.62
C ARG A 28 -10.00 2.37 -4.39
N TRP A 29 -10.65 2.07 -3.27
CA TRP A 29 -9.96 1.71 -2.03
C TRP A 29 -9.01 0.53 -2.23
N ALA A 30 -7.78 0.69 -1.75
CA ALA A 30 -6.81 -0.39 -1.73
C ALA A 30 -7.12 -1.34 -0.56
N THR A 31 -6.83 -2.62 -0.78
CA THR A 31 -6.95 -3.70 0.20
C THR A 31 -5.60 -4.40 0.44
N ALA A 32 -4.61 -4.15 -0.42
CA ALA A 32 -3.27 -4.72 -0.30
C ALA A 32 -2.19 -3.75 -0.81
N LEU A 33 -1.02 -3.83 -0.18
CA LEU A 33 0.26 -3.31 -0.67
C LEU A 33 1.06 -4.48 -1.24
N ILE A 34 1.49 -4.38 -2.49
CA ILE A 34 2.34 -5.38 -3.14
C ILE A 34 3.73 -4.80 -3.35
N GLU A 35 4.73 -5.44 -2.76
CA GLU A 35 6.14 -5.12 -2.92
C GLU A 35 6.81 -6.12 -3.86
N ALA A 36 7.75 -5.63 -4.67
CA ALA A 36 8.56 -6.43 -5.56
C ALA A 36 10.05 -6.08 -5.41
N GLY A 37 10.87 -7.11 -5.23
CA GLY A 37 12.32 -6.98 -5.07
C GLY A 37 12.77 -6.77 -3.62
N TYR A 38 14.05 -6.46 -3.46
CA TYR A 38 14.68 -6.26 -2.15
C TYR A 38 14.83 -4.77 -1.82
N PRO A 39 14.40 -4.33 -0.63
CA PRO A 39 14.70 -2.98 -0.16
C PRO A 39 16.20 -2.72 -0.17
N GLY A 40 16.61 -1.52 -0.60
CA GLY A 40 18.02 -1.11 -0.57
C GLY A 40 18.87 -1.59 -1.75
N THR A 41 18.31 -2.32 -2.73
CA THR A 41 19.06 -2.77 -3.92
C THR A 41 18.84 -1.90 -5.16
N GLY A 42 18.09 -0.80 -5.07
CA GLY A 42 17.71 0.03 -6.22
C GLY A 42 16.66 -0.60 -7.15
N HIS A 43 16.33 -1.87 -6.96
CA HIS A 43 15.34 -2.62 -7.74
C HIS A 43 14.02 -2.82 -6.99
N TYR A 44 13.83 -2.14 -5.86
CA TYR A 44 12.60 -2.19 -5.09
C TYR A 44 11.49 -1.38 -5.78
N ARG A 45 10.32 -1.99 -5.93
CA ARG A 45 9.09 -1.39 -6.45
C ARG A 45 7.92 -1.77 -5.54
N ALA A 46 6.94 -0.89 -5.39
CA ALA A 46 5.71 -1.20 -4.67
C ALA A 46 4.49 -0.57 -5.35
N GLU A 47 3.34 -1.25 -5.31
CA GLU A 47 2.05 -0.70 -5.72
C GLU A 47 0.91 -1.12 -4.77
N THR A 48 -0.07 -0.24 -4.57
CA THR A 48 -1.30 -0.52 -3.82
C THR A 48 -2.39 -1.03 -4.76
N ALA A 49 -3.10 -2.08 -4.34
CA ALA A 49 -4.12 -2.75 -5.15
C ALA A 49 -5.44 -2.91 -4.39
N CYS A 50 -6.56 -2.76 -5.11
CA CYS A 50 -7.87 -3.23 -4.65
C CYS A 50 -8.05 -4.71 -5.02
N ALA A 51 -8.98 -5.42 -4.37
CA ALA A 51 -9.29 -6.83 -4.66
C ALA A 51 -9.43 -7.16 -6.17
N ARG A 52 -10.07 -6.28 -6.96
CA ARG A 52 -10.20 -6.47 -8.42
C ARG A 52 -8.86 -6.51 -9.17
N HIS A 53 -7.84 -5.80 -8.69
CA HIS A 53 -6.57 -5.62 -9.38
C HIS A 53 -5.40 -6.32 -8.69
N GLU A 54 -5.62 -6.96 -7.54
CA GLU A 54 -4.60 -7.64 -6.75
C GLU A 54 -3.86 -8.70 -7.57
N ALA A 55 -4.60 -9.56 -8.30
CA ALA A 55 -3.99 -10.57 -9.17
C ALA A 55 -3.12 -9.96 -10.29
N ALA A 56 -3.51 -8.80 -10.82
CA ALA A 56 -2.71 -8.11 -11.84
C ALA A 56 -1.45 -7.48 -11.26
N ALA A 57 -1.52 -7.03 -10.00
CA ALA A 57 -0.39 -6.52 -9.25
C ALA A 57 0.61 -7.63 -8.88
N HIS A 58 0.11 -8.80 -8.47
CA HIS A 58 0.97 -9.98 -8.27
C HIS A 58 1.72 -10.40 -9.54
N ARG A 59 1.04 -10.48 -10.70
CA ARG A 59 1.69 -10.80 -11.98
C ARG A 59 2.72 -9.77 -12.43
N TRP A 60 2.55 -8.52 -12.02
CA TRP A 60 3.56 -7.49 -12.25
C TRP A 60 4.75 -7.67 -11.30
N ALA A 61 4.51 -7.86 -10.01
CA ALA A 61 5.55 -8.02 -9.00
C ALA A 61 6.43 -9.26 -9.25
N SER A 62 5.83 -10.37 -9.65
CA SER A 62 6.56 -11.62 -9.96
C SER A 62 7.53 -11.48 -11.14
N ARG A 63 7.29 -10.52 -12.06
CA ARG A 63 8.20 -10.20 -13.17
C ARG A 63 9.40 -9.36 -12.73
N ILE A 64 9.32 -8.70 -11.57
CA ILE A 64 10.37 -7.83 -11.06
C ILE A 64 11.27 -8.59 -10.08
N GLY A 65 10.70 -9.47 -9.25
CA GLY A 65 11.47 -10.26 -8.31
C GLY A 65 10.63 -10.85 -7.17
N PRO A 66 11.28 -11.18 -6.04
CA PRO A 66 10.59 -11.68 -4.85
C PRO A 66 9.44 -10.75 -4.46
N THR A 67 8.28 -11.34 -4.28
CA THR A 67 7.03 -10.60 -4.04
C THR A 67 6.63 -10.73 -2.57
N ARG A 68 6.20 -9.62 -1.97
CA ARG A 68 5.52 -9.60 -0.67
C ARG A 68 4.18 -8.89 -0.81
N CYS A 69 3.18 -9.40 -0.11
CA CYS A 69 1.86 -8.80 -0.03
C CYS A 69 1.56 -8.50 1.43
N THR A 70 1.16 -7.26 1.71
CA THR A 70 0.76 -6.80 3.04
C THR A 70 -0.68 -6.28 2.94
N PRO A 71 -1.65 -6.91 3.63
CA PRO A 71 -3.02 -6.41 3.67
C PRO A 71 -3.08 -5.01 4.27
N THR A 72 -3.84 -4.11 3.64
CA THR A 72 -3.99 -2.71 4.09
C THR A 72 -5.14 -2.52 5.10
N GLY A 73 -5.76 -3.60 5.55
CA GLY A 73 -7.01 -3.56 6.31
C GLY A 73 -8.22 -3.22 5.43
N THR A 74 -9.40 -3.66 5.85
CA THR A 74 -10.68 -3.36 5.17
C THR A 74 -11.29 -2.04 5.60
N THR A 75 -10.84 -1.50 6.73
CA THR A 75 -11.33 -0.24 7.31
C THR A 75 -10.37 0.88 6.96
N GLN A 76 -10.84 1.82 6.13
CA GLN A 76 -10.10 3.05 5.87
C GLN A 76 -10.27 4.01 7.05
N PRO A 77 -9.24 4.77 7.39
CA PRO A 77 -9.37 5.86 8.35
C PRO A 77 -10.33 6.91 7.77
N VAL A 78 -11.35 7.27 8.55
CA VAL A 78 -12.31 8.31 8.20
C VAL A 78 -11.63 9.66 8.44
N LEU A 79 -11.44 10.45 7.38
CA LEU A 79 -10.74 11.74 7.45
C LEU A 79 -11.50 12.80 8.28
N PHE A 80 -12.80 12.61 8.53
CA PHE A 80 -13.63 13.46 9.37
C PHE A 80 -14.93 12.73 9.77
N GLU A 81 -15.28 12.70 11.06
CA GLU A 81 -16.66 12.48 11.49
C GLU A 81 -17.38 13.83 11.40
N ILE A 82 -18.37 13.95 10.52
CA ILE A 82 -19.29 15.10 10.56
C ILE A 82 -20.23 14.81 11.74
N PRO A 83 -20.27 15.63 12.81
CA PRO A 83 -21.27 15.43 13.85
C PRO A 83 -22.65 15.57 13.22
N GLU A 84 -23.48 14.56 13.43
CA GLU A 84 -24.89 14.60 13.03
C GLU A 84 -25.56 15.73 13.84
N VAL A 85 -25.85 16.85 13.16
CA VAL A 85 -26.59 17.95 13.78
C VAL A 85 -28.06 17.52 13.83
N THR A 86 -28.46 16.93 14.94
CA THR A 86 -29.89 16.76 15.27
C THR A 86 -30.46 18.14 15.59
N ARG A 87 -31.49 18.55 14.83
CA ARG A 87 -32.32 19.73 15.11
C ARG A 87 -33.51 19.34 15.95
#